data_AF-A0A1L8D0N4-F1
#
_entry.id   AF-A0A1L8D0N4-F1
#
_cell.length_a   1.000
_cell.length_b   1.000
_cell.length_c   1.000
_cell.angle_alpha   90.00
_cell.angle_beta   90.00
_cell.angle_gamma   90.00
#
_symmetry.space_group_name_H-M   'P 1'
#
loop_
_entity.id
_entity.type
_entity.pdbx_description
1 polymer ?
#
loop_
_entity_poly.entity_id
_entity_poly.type
_entity_poly.pdbx_seq_one_letter_code
_entity_poly.pdbx_strand_id
1 'polypeptide(L)'
;MAAKVLIYQCSYCSYLTFDLLSQYKVSLQDNIFLTDLPCTGTISVNMLLEAVENGFEKVLVLGGTGNDCRFLKGSQRAQKRVEEAVKILREIGYDKASIAFYGLKPGDVDSLKNILNTI
;
A
#
# COMPACT_ATOMS: atom_id res chain seq x y z
N MET A 1 -1.69 11.02 -19.49
CA MET A 1 -1.06 11.27 -18.19
C MET A 1 -0.92 9.92 -17.50
N ALA A 2 0.28 9.57 -17.03
CA ALA A 2 0.47 8.30 -16.32
C ALA A 2 -0.16 8.40 -14.94
N ALA A 3 -0.87 7.35 -14.50
CA ALA A 3 -1.56 7.35 -13.23
C ALA A 3 -0.56 7.44 -12.07
N LYS A 4 -0.66 8.43 -11.18
CA LYS A 4 0.25 8.54 -10.03
C LYS A 4 -0.11 7.49 -8.97
N VAL A 5 0.86 6.67 -8.59
CA VAL A 5 0.67 5.59 -7.61
C VAL A 5 1.50 5.87 -6.37
N LEU A 6 0.87 5.84 -5.19
CA LEU A 6 1.54 5.90 -3.90
C LEU A 6 1.50 4.54 -3.23
N ILE A 7 2.62 4.08 -2.68
CA ILE A 7 2.72 2.81 -1.95
C ILE A 7 3.25 3.07 -0.54
N TYR A 8 2.42 2.80 0.45
CA TYR A 8 2.84 2.76 1.85
C TYR A 8 3.37 1.38 2.18
N GLN A 9 4.64 1.29 2.59
CA GLN A 9 5.27 0.02 2.93
C GLN A 9 5.66 -0.05 4.41
N CYS A 10 5.47 -1.22 5.03
CA CYS A 10 5.95 -1.54 6.36
C CYS A 10 7.45 -1.86 6.36
N SER A 11 8.22 -1.12 7.16
CA SER A 11 9.67 -1.34 7.33
C SER A 11 10.05 -2.75 7.82
N TYR A 12 9.11 -3.51 8.41
CA TYR A 12 9.40 -4.85 8.93
C TYR A 12 8.88 -6.00 8.07
N CYS A 13 7.77 -5.80 7.35
CA CYS A 13 7.08 -6.89 6.66
C CYS A 13 7.24 -6.81 5.14
N SER A 14 7.26 -5.60 4.56
CA SER A 14 7.31 -5.41 3.10
C SER A 14 8.63 -4.80 2.62
N TYR A 15 9.43 -4.18 3.50
CA TYR A 15 10.75 -3.66 3.15
C TYR A 15 11.68 -4.73 2.59
N LEU A 16 11.73 -5.91 3.22
CA LEU A 16 12.49 -7.05 2.70
C LEU A 16 12.03 -7.46 1.30
N THR A 17 10.73 -7.36 1.02
CA THR A 17 10.17 -7.71 -0.27
C THR A 17 10.54 -6.68 -1.35
N PHE A 18 10.57 -5.38 -1.03
CA PHE A 18 11.06 -4.34 -1.94
C PHE A 18 12.58 -4.37 -2.16
N ASP A 19 13.34 -4.66 -1.11
CA ASP A 19 14.79 -4.83 -1.21
C ASP A 19 15.11 -6.00 -2.15
N LEU A 20 14.45 -7.14 -1.97
CA LEU A 20 14.59 -8.28 -2.87
C LEU A 20 14.12 -7.95 -4.30
N LEU A 21 13.01 -7.23 -4.48
CA LEU A 21 12.52 -6.83 -5.80
C LEU A 21 13.54 -5.94 -6.54
N SER A 22 14.26 -5.09 -5.81
CA SER A 22 15.37 -4.28 -6.33
C SER A 22 16.55 -5.15 -6.77
N GLN A 23 16.87 -6.22 -6.03
CA GLN A 23 17.89 -7.20 -6.43
C GLN A 23 17.50 -7.95 -7.72
N TYR A 24 16.21 -8.19 -7.96
CA TYR A 24 15.70 -8.78 -9.21
C TYR A 24 15.67 -7.80 -10.40
N LYS A 25 16.20 -6.58 -10.24
CA LYS A 25 16.22 -5.51 -11.27
C LYS A 25 14.84 -5.18 -11.84
N VAL A 26 13.78 -5.38 -11.04
CA VAL A 26 12.45 -4.92 -11.43
C VAL A 26 12.44 -3.41 -11.25
N SER A 27 12.45 -2.68 -12.35
CA SER A 27 12.37 -1.22 -12.32
C SER A 27 10.93 -0.81 -12.04
N LEU A 28 10.73 0.00 -11.00
CA LEU A 28 9.47 0.69 -10.79
C LEU A 28 9.30 1.74 -11.88
N GLN A 29 8.06 1.94 -12.34
CA GLN A 29 7.74 3.01 -13.27
C GLN A 29 7.91 4.38 -12.58
N ASP A 30 8.23 5.42 -13.35
CA ASP A 30 8.52 6.79 -12.84
C ASP A 30 7.33 7.48 -12.11
N ASN A 31 6.15 6.87 -12.17
CA ASN A 31 4.91 7.32 -11.53
C ASN A 31 4.61 6.62 -10.19
N ILE A 32 5.49 5.74 -9.71
CA ILE A 32 5.36 5.02 -8.44
C ILE A 32 6.18 5.72 -7.35
N PHE A 33 5.50 6.12 -6.29
CA PHE A 33 6.08 6.77 -5.12
C PHE A 33 6.01 5.81 -3.93
N LEU A 34 7.15 5.57 -3.27
CA LEU A 34 7.22 4.71 -2.09
C LEU A 34 7.33 5.57 -0.83
N THR A 35 6.53 5.25 0.19
CA THR A 35 6.61 5.87 1.52
C THR A 35 6.82 4.79 2.57
N ASP A 36 7.95 4.87 3.27
CA ASP A 36 8.28 3.97 4.36
C ASP A 36 7.51 4.35 5.63
N LEU A 37 6.88 3.35 6.24
CA LEU A 37 6.25 3.45 7.54
C LEU A 37 6.84 2.42 8.50
N PRO A 38 7.07 2.78 9.77
CA PRO A 38 7.56 1.82 10.77
C PRO A 38 6.58 0.65 10.94
N CYS A 39 5.28 0.87 10.72
CA CYS A 39 4.26 -0.18 10.68
C CYS A 39 3.04 0.34 9.94
N THR A 40 2.32 -0.51 9.20
CA THR A 40 1.01 -0.15 8.62
C THR A 40 -0.02 0.23 9.69
N GLY A 41 0.18 -0.19 10.95
CA GLY A 41 -0.69 0.19 12.06
C GLY A 41 -0.73 1.69 12.35
N THR A 42 0.24 2.46 11.84
CA THR A 42 0.28 3.92 11.95
C THR A 42 -0.61 4.62 10.92
N ILE A 43 -0.97 3.94 9.83
CA ILE A 43 -1.81 4.51 8.77
C ILE A 43 -3.15 4.94 9.35
N SER A 44 -3.52 6.20 9.18
CA SER A 44 -4.85 6.72 9.50
C SER A 44 -5.67 6.89 8.22
N VAL A 45 -7.00 6.99 8.37
CA VAL A 45 -7.90 7.31 7.24
C VAL A 45 -7.50 8.65 6.62
N ASN A 46 -7.17 9.65 7.43
CA ASN A 46 -6.75 10.97 6.96
C ASN A 46 -5.52 10.90 6.06
N MET A 47 -4.51 10.09 6.40
CA MET A 47 -3.31 9.93 5.54
C MET A 47 -3.65 9.35 4.17
N LEU A 48 -4.66 8.47 4.09
CA LEU A 48 -5.09 7.87 2.84
C LEU A 48 -5.88 8.87 1.98
N LEU A 49 -6.76 9.66 2.62
CA LEU A 49 -7.52 10.71 1.94
C LEU A 49 -6.60 11.83 1.47
N GLU A 50 -5.65 12.26 2.30
CA GLU A 50 -4.66 13.28 1.95
C GLU A 50 -3.82 12.86 0.73
N ALA A 51 -3.47 11.56 0.61
CA ALA A 51 -2.82 11.06 -0.60
C ALA A 51 -3.71 11.24 -1.83
N VAL A 52 -5.00 10.91 -1.73
CA VAL A 52 -5.94 11.12 -2.83
C VAL A 52 -6.07 12.62 -3.18
N GLU A 53 -6.13 13.49 -2.18
CA GLU A 53 -6.19 14.96 -2.37
C GLU A 53 -4.93 15.51 -3.05
N ASN A 54 -3.76 14.92 -2.79
CA ASN A 54 -2.50 15.26 -3.46
C ASN A 54 -2.42 14.77 -4.93
N GLY A 55 -3.49 14.14 -5.44
CA GLY A 55 -3.61 13.73 -6.84
C GLY A 55 -3.03 12.34 -7.12
N PHE A 56 -2.92 11.48 -6.12
CA PHE A 56 -2.62 10.06 -6.32
C PHE A 56 -3.90 9.31 -6.75
N GLU A 57 -3.84 8.68 -7.92
CA GLU A 57 -4.96 7.90 -8.49
C GLU A 57 -5.03 6.49 -7.90
N LYS A 58 -3.90 5.95 -7.44
CA LYS A 58 -3.85 4.65 -6.76
C LYS A 58 -3.02 4.78 -5.48
N VAL A 59 -3.59 4.34 -4.36
CA VAL A 59 -2.91 4.30 -3.07
C VAL A 59 -2.90 2.87 -2.58
N LEU A 60 -1.71 2.29 -2.49
CA LEU A 60 -1.49 0.91 -2.05
C LEU A 60 -0.94 0.90 -0.64
N VAL A 61 -1.47 0.03 0.20
CA VAL A 61 -0.98 -0.20 1.55
C VAL A 61 -0.47 -1.63 1.64
N LEU A 62 0.82 -1.79 1.93
CA LEU A 62 1.49 -3.08 1.99
C LEU A 62 1.87 -3.41 3.43
N GLY A 63 1.27 -4.48 3.96
CA GLY A 63 1.47 -4.92 5.34
C GLY A 63 1.64 -6.42 5.46
N GLY A 64 1.89 -6.91 6.68
CA GLY A 64 1.95 -8.34 6.96
C GLY A 64 0.59 -9.03 6.78
N THR A 65 0.56 -10.20 6.14
CA THR A 65 -0.66 -11.01 6.00
C THR A 65 -1.10 -11.60 7.34
N GLY A 66 -2.35 -11.34 7.75
CA GLY A 66 -2.97 -11.98 8.92
C GLY A 66 -2.10 -11.94 10.18
N ASN A 67 -1.73 -13.13 10.67
CA ASN A 67 -0.90 -13.33 11.86
C ASN A 67 0.61 -13.09 11.64
N ASP A 68 1.07 -12.94 10.40
CA ASP A 68 2.48 -12.64 10.10
C ASP A 68 2.83 -11.16 10.36
N CYS A 69 1.88 -10.39 10.90
CA CYS A 69 2.16 -9.05 11.39
C CYS A 69 3.08 -9.09 12.61
N ARG A 70 4.26 -8.46 12.49
CA ARG A 70 5.21 -8.31 13.60
C ARG A 70 4.59 -7.70 14.86
N PHE A 71 3.61 -6.81 14.68
CA PHE A 71 2.90 -6.13 15.76
C PHE A 71 1.50 -6.72 16.03
N LEU A 72 1.25 -7.97 15.60
CA LEU A 72 0.04 -8.77 15.79
C LEU A 72 -1.23 -8.22 15.10
N LYS A 73 -1.59 -6.97 15.34
CA LYS A 73 -2.85 -6.34 14.88
C LYS A 73 -2.65 -5.13 13.96
N GLY A 74 -1.40 -4.77 13.64
CA GLY A 74 -1.09 -3.59 12.83
C GLY A 74 -1.67 -3.64 11.42
N SER A 75 -1.52 -4.77 10.73
CA SER A 75 -2.09 -5.00 9.39
C SER A 75 -3.61 -5.03 9.41
N GLN A 76 -4.21 -5.74 10.38
CA GLN A 76 -5.66 -5.81 10.53
C GLN A 76 -6.30 -4.43 10.75
N ARG A 77 -5.65 -3.57 11.56
CA ARG A 77 -6.11 -2.18 11.76
C ARG A 77 -5.99 -1.37 10.48
N ALA A 78 -4.89 -1.52 9.74
CA ALA A 78 -4.69 -0.83 8.46
C ALA A 78 -5.75 -1.23 7.43
N GLN A 79 -6.06 -2.53 7.32
CA GLN A 79 -7.09 -3.03 6.41
C GLN A 79 -8.46 -2.38 6.69
N LYS A 80 -8.89 -2.35 7.97
CA LYS A 80 -10.14 -1.69 8.36
C LYS A 80 -10.16 -0.21 7.99
N ARG A 81 -9.05 0.50 8.21
CA ARG A 81 -8.94 1.93 7.86
C ARG A 81 -8.94 2.18 6.35
N VAL A 82 -8.37 1.26 5.56
CA VAL A 82 -8.47 1.30 4.09
C VAL A 82 -9.93 1.12 3.66
N GLU A 83 -10.64 0.13 4.21
CA GLU A 83 -12.06 -0.08 3.93
C GLU A 83 -12.92 1.15 4.29
N GLU A 84 -12.63 1.79 5.43
CA GLU A 84 -13.26 3.05 5.84
C GLU A 84 -12.97 4.18 4.85
N ALA A 85 -11.71 4.37 4.43
CA ALA A 85 -11.34 5.40 3.46
C ALA A 85 -12.03 5.19 2.10
N VAL A 86 -12.05 3.94 1.60
CA VAL A 86 -12.75 3.59 0.35
C VAL A 86 -14.25 3.87 0.46
N LYS A 87 -14.86 3.57 1.62
CA LYS A 87 -16.28 3.86 1.85
C LYS A 87 -16.54 5.36 1.78
N ILE A 88 -15.72 6.18 2.45
CA ILE A 88 -15.84 7.64 2.42
C ILE A 88 -15.73 8.16 0.98
N LEU A 89 -14.73 7.70 0.21
CA LEU A 89 -14.58 8.10 -1.20
C LEU A 89 -15.81 7.76 -2.05
N ARG A 90 -16.42 6.60 -1.83
CA ARG A 90 -17.66 6.21 -2.51
C ARG A 90 -18.85 7.07 -2.10
N GLU A 91 -18.97 7.39 -0.81
CA GLU A 91 -20.07 8.22 -0.29
C GLU A 91 -20.05 9.64 -0.89
N ILE A 92 -18.86 10.19 -1.17
CA ILE A 92 -18.71 11.50 -1.83
C ILE A 92 -18.72 11.41 -3.38
N GLY A 93 -18.83 10.21 -3.96
CA GLY A 93 -18.83 10.00 -5.41
C GLY A 93 -17.47 10.22 -6.08
N TYR A 94 -16.36 9.98 -5.37
CA TYR A 94 -15.01 10.14 -5.89
C TYR A 94 -14.46 8.81 -6.43
N ASP A 95 -14.72 8.53 -7.71
CA ASP A 95 -14.27 7.28 -8.39
C ASP A 95 -12.89 7.41 -9.06
N LYS A 96 -12.26 8.59 -9.00
CA LYS A 96 -10.96 8.83 -9.66
C LYS A 96 -9.77 8.20 -8.93
N ALA A 97 -9.93 7.88 -7.64
CA ALA A 97 -8.87 7.24 -6.87
C ALA A 97 -9.30 5.91 -6.28
N SER A 98 -8.37 4.97 -6.25
CA SER A 98 -8.54 3.65 -5.65
C SER A 98 -7.55 3.44 -4.52
N ILE A 99 -8.03 2.96 -3.37
CA ILE A 99 -7.20 2.62 -2.21
C ILE A 99 -7.32 1.12 -1.98
N ALA A 100 -6.20 0.40 -1.88
CA ALA A 100 -6.17 -1.03 -1.65
C ALA A 100 -5.15 -1.44 -0.60
N PHE A 101 -5.50 -2.45 0.20
CA PHE A 101 -4.59 -3.11 1.12
C PHE A 101 -4.16 -4.45 0.54
N TYR A 102 -2.85 -4.72 0.54
CA TYR A 102 -2.30 -6.02 0.23
C TYR A 102 -1.47 -6.55 1.40
N GLY A 103 -1.80 -7.78 1.79
CA GLY A 103 -1.02 -8.53 2.76
C GLY A 103 0.09 -9.31 2.07
N LEU A 104 1.33 -9.08 2.48
CA LEU A 104 2.52 -9.76 2.00
C LEU A 104 3.16 -10.53 3.15
N LYS A 105 3.79 -11.65 2.81
CA LYS A 105 4.74 -12.32 3.72
C LYS A 105 6.14 -11.74 3.49
N PRO A 106 7.00 -11.69 4.52
CA PRO A 106 8.39 -11.32 4.33
C PRO A 106 9.04 -12.22 3.27
N GLY A 107 9.62 -11.62 2.23
CA GLY A 107 10.27 -12.36 1.14
C GLY A 107 9.35 -12.82 0.00
N ASP A 108 8.06 -12.49 0.04
CA ASP A 108 7.10 -12.86 -1.01
C ASP A 108 7.15 -11.90 -2.21
N VAL A 109 8.20 -12.06 -3.03
CA VAL A 109 8.48 -11.21 -4.19
C VAL A 109 7.48 -11.43 -5.32
N ASP A 110 6.98 -12.65 -5.49
CA ASP A 110 6.06 -13.01 -6.57
C ASP A 110 4.70 -12.31 -6.41
N SER A 111 4.17 -12.28 -5.19
CA SER A 111 2.96 -11.51 -4.88
C SER A 111 3.15 -10.01 -5.16
N LEU A 112 4.30 -9.44 -4.80
CA LEU A 112 4.59 -8.03 -5.06
C LEU A 112 4.67 -7.74 -6.57
N LYS A 113 5.34 -8.59 -7.36
CA LYS A 113 5.38 -8.45 -8.83
C LYS A 113 3.97 -8.46 -9.44
N ASN A 114 3.10 -9.34 -8.97
CA ASN A 114 1.72 -9.41 -9.47
C ASN A 114 0.92 -8.13 -9.14
N ILE A 115 1.10 -7.56 -7.95
CA ILE A 115 0.50 -6.29 -7.57
C ILE A 115 1.02 -5.16 -8.46
N LEU A 116 2.34 -5.11 -8.70
CA LEU A 116 2.97 -4.11 -9.56
C LEU A 116 2.57 -4.24 -11.04
N ASN A 117 2.20 -5.43 -11.52
CA ASN A 117 1.70 -5.63 -12.88
C ASN A 117 0.21 -5.24 -13.03
N THR A 118 -0.51 -5.06 -11.92
CA THR A 118 -1.93 -4.70 -11.90
C THR A 118 -2.16 -3.18 -11.92
N ILE A 119 -1.10 -2.40 -11.63
CA ILE A 119 -1.13 -0.94 -11.60
C ILE A 119 -0.81 -0.32 -12.96
#